data_AF-A0A3L6LZ15-F1
#
_entry.id   AF-A0A3L6LZ15-F1
#
_cell.length_a   1.000
_cell.length_b   1.000
_cell.length_c   1.000
_cell.angle_alpha   90.00
_cell.angle_beta   90.00
_cell.angle_gamma   90.00
#
_symmetry.space_group_name_H-M   'P 1'
#
loop_
_entity.id
_entity.type
_entity.pdbx_description
1 polymer ?
#
loop_
_entity_poly.entity_id
_entity_poly.type
_entity_poly.pdbx_seq_one_letter_code
_entity_poly.pdbx_strand_id
1 'polypeptide(L)'
;MHFQSCPVGLHADWPGLVFELAEAYFSKHDADNALAALDHVIVIELWFRAGEAKLLRARVLASTGRTEKAWAQYEAILDHFPDEEARCRYASRLASLGRVEMAAERVLADAEKRASLNDRQYVRTNRECLEGATKDIMAAQAT
;
A
#
# COMPACT_ATOMS: atom_id res chain seq x y z
N MET A 1 -28.47 -18.28 17.35
CA MET A 1 -27.18 -17.93 17.98
C MET A 1 -26.24 -17.44 16.89
N HIS A 2 -26.12 -16.13 16.69
CA HIS A 2 -25.09 -15.53 15.83
C HIS A 2 -24.47 -14.37 16.59
N PHE A 3 -23.18 -14.52 16.91
CA PHE A 3 -22.34 -13.51 17.54
C PHE A 3 -22.01 -12.42 16.51
N GLN A 4 -22.83 -11.38 16.43
CA GLN A 4 -22.41 -10.12 15.81
C GLN A 4 -22.02 -9.17 16.92
N SER A 5 -20.82 -9.41 17.45
CA SER A 5 -20.17 -8.61 18.47
C SER A 5 -19.92 -7.21 17.92
N CYS A 6 -20.63 -6.22 18.45
CA CYS A 6 -20.32 -4.80 18.29
C CYS A 6 -18.83 -4.52 18.54
N PRO A 7 -18.08 -3.90 17.62
CA PRO A 7 -16.87 -3.19 17.99
C PRO A 7 -17.25 -1.73 18.28
N VAL A 8 -18.08 -1.49 19.29
CA VAL A 8 -18.49 -0.13 19.67
C VAL A 8 -17.87 0.19 21.02
N GLY A 9 -16.96 1.17 21.02
CA GLY A 9 -16.77 2.02 22.20
C GLY A 9 -15.37 2.58 22.39
N LEU A 10 -14.32 1.75 22.31
CA LEU A 10 -13.01 2.16 22.87
C LEU A 10 -11.87 2.28 21.85
N HIS A 11 -12.00 1.70 20.66
CA HIS A 11 -10.93 1.67 19.64
C HIS A 11 -11.30 2.33 18.32
N ALA A 12 -12.59 2.57 18.07
CA ALA A 12 -13.09 3.17 16.84
C ALA A 12 -12.55 4.60 16.61
N ASP A 13 -12.23 5.31 17.69
CA ASP A 13 -11.79 6.72 17.64
C ASP A 13 -10.27 6.89 17.51
N TRP A 14 -9.49 5.80 17.57
CA TRP A 14 -8.03 5.82 17.49
C TRP A 14 -7.52 5.10 16.22
N PRO A 15 -7.33 5.83 15.11
CA PRO A 15 -6.97 5.24 13.81
C PRO A 15 -5.66 4.46 13.85
N GLY A 16 -4.69 4.89 14.66
CA GLY A 16 -3.42 4.18 14.82
C GLY A 16 -3.61 2.77 15.40
N LEU A 17 -4.47 2.64 16.41
CA LEU A 17 -4.75 1.35 17.04
C LEU A 17 -5.57 0.43 16.11
N VAL A 18 -6.52 0.98 15.36
CA VAL A 18 -7.29 0.21 14.37
C VAL A 18 -6.39 -0.26 13.21
N PHE A 19 -5.42 0.57 12.81
CA PHE A 19 -4.42 0.19 11.81
C PHE A 19 -3.51 -0.94 12.31
N GLU A 20 -2.96 -0.84 13.52
CA GLU A 20 -2.16 -1.91 14.12
C GLU A 20 -2.97 -3.21 14.28
N LEU A 21 -4.25 -3.10 14.64
CA LEU A 21 -5.15 -4.24 14.72
C LEU A 21 -5.36 -4.90 13.35
N ALA A 22 -5.49 -4.11 12.27
CA ALA A 22 -5.57 -4.64 10.92
C ALA A 22 -4.29 -5.37 10.48
N GLU A 23 -3.10 -4.88 10.87
CA GLU A 23 -1.84 -5.58 10.64
C GLU A 23 -1.78 -6.92 11.39
N ALA A 24 -2.29 -6.97 12.62
CA ALA A 24 -2.37 -8.19 13.42
C ALA A 24 -3.33 -9.22 12.79
N TYR A 25 -4.51 -8.79 12.32
CA TYR A 25 -5.45 -9.68 11.62
C TYR A 25 -4.86 -10.23 10.32
N PHE A 26 -4.20 -9.38 9.53
CA PHE A 26 -3.53 -9.82 8.31
C PHE A 26 -2.43 -10.85 8.59
N SER A 27 -1.64 -10.64 9.64
CA SER A 27 -0.59 -11.59 10.07
C SER A 27 -1.15 -12.94 10.54
N LYS A 28 -2.41 -12.97 11.01
CA LYS A 28 -3.13 -14.19 11.36
C LYS A 28 -3.87 -14.84 10.17
N HIS A 29 -3.68 -14.33 8.95
CA HIS A 29 -4.43 -14.72 7.75
C HIS A 29 -5.95 -14.49 7.86
N ASP A 30 -6.39 -13.63 8.78
CA ASP A 30 -7.78 -13.25 8.96
C ASP A 30 -8.10 -12.02 8.09
N ALA A 31 -8.35 -12.30 6.81
CA ALA A 31 -8.53 -11.26 5.80
C ALA A 31 -9.84 -10.47 6.00
N ASP A 32 -10.91 -11.10 6.47
CA ASP A 32 -12.21 -10.45 6.62
C ASP A 32 -12.18 -9.39 7.72
N ASN A 33 -11.59 -9.71 8.89
CA ASN A 33 -11.42 -8.75 9.97
C ASN A 33 -10.40 -7.66 9.64
N ALA A 34 -9.34 -7.99 8.90
CA ALA A 34 -8.39 -7.00 8.41
C ALA A 34 -9.06 -5.99 7.46
N LEU A 35 -9.88 -6.44 6.52
CA LEU A 35 -10.60 -5.54 5.60
C LEU A 35 -11.59 -4.65 6.33
N ALA A 36 -12.35 -5.19 7.29
CA ALA A 36 -13.30 -4.41 8.07
C ALA A 36 -12.62 -3.29 8.88
N ALA A 37 -11.48 -3.58 9.51
CA ALA A 37 -10.69 -2.59 10.23
C ALA A 37 -10.12 -1.50 9.29
N LEU A 38 -9.64 -1.89 8.10
CA LEU A 38 -9.07 -0.95 7.13
C LEU A 38 -10.14 -0.08 6.46
N ASP A 39 -11.29 -0.65 6.14
CA ASP A 39 -12.44 0.10 5.62
C ASP A 39 -12.87 1.16 6.65
N HIS A 40 -12.84 0.84 7.95
CA HIS A 40 -13.12 1.80 9.00
C HIS A 40 -12.08 2.95 9.03
N VAL A 41 -10.78 2.65 8.94
CA VAL A 41 -9.70 3.67 8.92
C VAL A 41 -9.77 4.55 7.67
N ILE A 42 -10.15 3.98 6.53
CA ILE A 42 -10.30 4.73 5.27
C ILE A 42 -11.53 5.61 5.31
N VAL A 43 -12.68 5.14 5.82
CA VAL A 43 -13.92 5.93 5.89
C VAL A 43 -13.74 7.18 6.75
N ILE A 44 -12.98 7.08 7.84
CA ILE A 44 -12.70 8.23 8.70
C ILE A 44 -11.64 9.19 8.12
N GLU A 45 -10.99 8.83 6.98
CA GLU A 45 -9.93 9.58 6.27
C GLU A 45 -9.07 10.44 7.20
N LEU A 46 -8.60 9.86 8.32
CA LEU A 46 -7.68 10.60 9.17
C LEU A 46 -6.35 10.74 8.43
N TRP A 47 -5.86 11.98 8.37
CA TRP A 47 -4.55 12.40 7.86
C TRP A 47 -3.38 11.51 8.33
N PHE A 48 -3.57 10.71 9.38
CA PHE A 48 -2.63 9.70 9.82
C PHE A 48 -2.60 8.47 8.90
N ARG A 49 -1.54 8.37 8.09
CA ARG A 49 -1.16 7.17 7.31
C ARG A 49 -2.29 6.58 6.43
N ALA A 50 -3.21 7.40 5.95
CA ALA A 50 -4.29 6.97 5.05
C ALA A 50 -3.76 6.22 3.81
N GLY A 51 -2.61 6.63 3.29
CA GLY A 51 -1.88 5.91 2.25
C GLY A 51 -1.54 4.48 2.68
N GLU A 52 -0.87 4.29 3.82
CA GLU A 52 -0.49 2.96 4.33
C GLU A 52 -1.71 2.06 4.60
N ALA A 53 -2.83 2.61 5.08
CA ALA A 53 -4.07 1.87 5.29
C ALA A 53 -4.66 1.36 3.96
N LYS A 54 -4.74 2.21 2.94
CA LYS A 54 -5.20 1.84 1.59
C LYS A 54 -4.28 0.78 0.96
N LEU A 55 -2.97 0.87 1.22
CA LEU A 55 -1.99 -0.11 0.75
C LEU A 55 -2.13 -1.48 1.41
N LEU A 56 -2.31 -1.51 2.73
CA LEU A 56 -2.54 -2.73 3.49
C LEU A 56 -3.84 -3.41 3.04
N ARG A 57 -4.88 -2.63 2.74
CA ARG A 57 -6.16 -3.14 2.24
C ARG A 57 -6.01 -3.84 0.89
N ALA A 58 -5.33 -3.20 -0.04
CA ALA A 58 -5.06 -3.79 -1.35
C ALA A 58 -4.22 -5.07 -1.23
N ARG A 59 -3.31 -5.16 -0.24
CA ARG A 59 -2.56 -6.39 0.05
C ARG A 59 -3.45 -7.53 0.54
N VAL A 60 -4.40 -7.23 1.42
CA VAL A 60 -5.37 -8.20 1.94
C VAL A 60 -6.29 -8.71 0.82
N LEU A 61 -6.69 -7.81 -0.10
CA LEU A 61 -7.44 -8.19 -1.31
C LEU A 61 -6.61 -9.10 -2.22
N ALA A 62 -5.32 -8.81 -2.41
CA ALA A 62 -4.44 -9.65 -3.21
C ALA A 62 -4.22 -11.03 -2.57
N SER A 63 -4.03 -11.11 -1.24
CA SER A 63 -3.84 -12.39 -0.55
C SER A 63 -5.07 -13.29 -0.53
N THR A 64 -6.26 -12.72 -0.73
CA THR A 64 -7.52 -13.48 -0.81
C THR A 64 -7.89 -13.89 -2.24
N GLY A 65 -7.01 -13.67 -3.21
CA GLY A 65 -7.27 -13.96 -4.62
C GLY A 65 -8.20 -12.95 -5.31
N ARG A 66 -8.56 -11.85 -4.64
CA ARG A 66 -9.34 -10.73 -5.22
C ARG A 66 -8.41 -9.77 -5.97
N THR A 67 -7.64 -10.34 -6.89
CA THR A 67 -6.56 -9.68 -7.62
C THR A 67 -7.05 -8.43 -8.33
N GLU A 68 -8.13 -8.48 -9.10
CA GLU A 68 -8.69 -7.31 -9.82
C GLU A 68 -9.07 -6.14 -8.89
N LYS A 69 -9.63 -6.44 -7.71
CA LYS A 69 -9.99 -5.39 -6.74
C LYS A 69 -8.75 -4.81 -6.06
N ALA A 70 -7.72 -5.62 -5.83
CA ALA A 70 -6.44 -5.13 -5.36
C ALA A 70 -5.80 -4.18 -6.38
N TRP A 71 -5.85 -4.54 -7.67
CA TRP A 71 -5.34 -3.72 -8.77
C TRP A 71 -6.01 -2.34 -8.82
N ALA A 72 -7.35 -2.29 -8.86
CA ALA A 72 -8.08 -1.02 -8.90
C ALA A 72 -7.77 -0.11 -7.69
N GLN A 73 -7.54 -0.71 -6.52
CA GLN A 73 -7.16 0.03 -5.32
C GLN A 73 -5.72 0.55 -5.41
N TYR A 74 -4.78 -0.25 -5.91
CA TYR A 74 -3.41 0.19 -6.11
C TYR A 74 -3.30 1.30 -7.16
N GLU A 75 -4.07 1.24 -8.25
CA GLU A 75 -4.13 2.30 -9.26
C GLU A 75 -4.65 3.61 -8.68
N ALA A 76 -5.77 3.56 -7.96
CA ALA A 76 -6.33 4.75 -7.30
C ALA A 76 -5.35 5.43 -6.33
N ILE A 77 -4.48 4.65 -5.69
CA ILE A 77 -3.45 5.15 -4.78
C ILE A 77 -2.31 5.84 -5.54
N LEU A 78 -1.84 5.23 -6.63
CA LEU A 78 -0.75 5.76 -7.45
C LEU A 78 -1.13 7.05 -8.20
N ASP A 79 -2.38 7.13 -8.65
CA ASP A 79 -2.94 8.31 -9.31
C ASP A 79 -3.09 9.49 -8.33
N HIS A 80 -3.30 9.20 -7.04
CA HIS A 80 -3.49 10.22 -6.02
C HIS A 80 -2.20 10.69 -5.34
N PHE A 81 -1.10 9.93 -5.40
CA PHE A 81 0.18 10.41 -4.89
C PHE A 81 0.74 11.48 -5.84
N PRO A 82 0.90 12.76 -5.44
CA PRO A 82 1.48 13.77 -6.32
C PRO A 82 3.01 13.64 -6.43
N ASP A 83 3.65 13.02 -5.45
CA ASP A 83 5.10 12.96 -5.30
C ASP A 83 5.67 11.59 -5.70
N GLU A 84 6.78 11.61 -6.44
CA GLU A 84 7.51 10.41 -6.82
C GLU A 84 8.14 9.73 -5.58
N GLU A 85 8.49 10.53 -4.56
CA GLU A 85 9.02 9.99 -3.30
C GLU A 85 8.07 9.03 -2.60
N ALA A 86 6.79 9.39 -2.54
CA ALA A 86 5.76 8.54 -1.97
C ALA A 86 5.60 7.23 -2.77
N ARG A 87 5.75 7.28 -4.10
CA ARG A 87 5.62 6.11 -4.98
C ARG A 87 6.80 5.16 -4.87
N CYS A 88 8.04 5.66 -4.78
CA CYS A 88 9.19 4.79 -4.52
C CYS A 88 9.08 4.12 -3.15
N ARG A 89 8.73 4.87 -2.09
CA ARG A 89 8.54 4.32 -0.74
C ARG A 89 7.47 3.23 -0.74
N TYR A 90 6.38 3.43 -1.48
CA TYR A 90 5.35 2.42 -1.65
C TYR A 90 5.90 1.13 -2.28
N ALA A 91 6.73 1.23 -3.30
CA ALA A 91 7.30 0.07 -3.95
C ALA A 91 8.37 -0.65 -3.12
N SER A 92 9.21 0.08 -2.40
CA SER A 92 10.12 -0.50 -1.39
C SER A 92 9.33 -1.30 -0.35
N ARG A 93 8.16 -0.79 0.05
CA ARG A 93 7.26 -1.50 0.97
C ARG A 93 6.68 -2.77 0.32
N LEU A 94 6.26 -2.73 -0.94
CA LEU A 94 5.79 -3.92 -1.66
C LEU A 94 6.89 -4.99 -1.80
N ALA A 95 8.11 -4.56 -2.13
CA ALA A 95 9.27 -5.44 -2.22
C ALA A 95 9.53 -6.15 -0.88
N SER A 96 9.54 -5.39 0.23
CA SER A 96 9.69 -5.91 1.60
C SER A 96 8.61 -6.92 2.00
N LEU A 97 7.47 -6.95 1.31
CA LEU A 97 6.35 -7.85 1.55
C LEU A 97 6.34 -9.07 0.62
N GLY A 98 7.45 -9.29 -0.10
CA GLY A 98 7.60 -10.41 -1.04
C GLY A 98 6.74 -10.26 -2.30
N ARG A 99 6.33 -9.03 -2.65
CA ARG A 99 5.54 -8.71 -3.84
C ARG A 99 6.36 -7.97 -4.89
N VAL A 100 7.46 -8.60 -5.25
CA VAL A 100 8.57 -7.95 -5.94
C VAL A 100 8.32 -7.71 -7.43
N GLU A 101 7.67 -8.67 -8.11
CA GLU A 101 7.23 -8.53 -9.50
C GLU A 101 6.36 -7.27 -9.70
N MET A 102 5.43 -7.04 -8.76
CA MET A 102 4.50 -5.91 -8.80
C MET A 102 5.18 -4.59 -8.44
N ALA A 103 6.14 -4.60 -7.51
CA ALA A 103 6.94 -3.43 -7.18
C ALA A 103 7.81 -2.99 -8.38
N ALA A 104 8.40 -3.97 -9.09
CA ALA A 104 9.22 -3.74 -10.27
C ALA A 104 8.43 -3.15 -11.43
N GLU A 105 7.30 -3.79 -11.80
CA GLU A 105 6.48 -3.35 -12.92
C GLU A 105 5.98 -1.91 -12.72
N ARG A 106 5.61 -1.54 -11.50
CA ARG A 106 4.97 -0.25 -11.25
C ARG A 106 5.92 0.90 -10.98
N VAL A 107 7.09 0.68 -10.38
CA VAL A 107 8.10 1.73 -10.28
C VAL A 107 8.77 1.94 -11.61
N LEU A 108 9.28 0.88 -12.24
CA LEU A 108 10.12 1.03 -13.41
C LEU A 108 9.29 1.47 -14.62
N ALA A 109 8.17 0.79 -14.92
CA ALA A 109 7.39 1.12 -16.11
C ALA A 109 6.68 2.49 -16.00
N ASP A 110 6.15 2.84 -14.83
CA ASP A 110 5.47 4.13 -14.67
C ASP A 110 6.46 5.29 -14.44
N ALA A 111 7.63 5.05 -13.83
CA ALA A 111 8.68 6.08 -13.76
C ALA A 111 9.28 6.35 -15.13
N GLU A 112 9.47 5.35 -15.99
CA GLU A 112 9.93 5.54 -17.37
C GLU A 112 8.92 6.31 -18.22
N LYS A 113 7.62 5.98 -18.10
CA LYS A 113 6.55 6.77 -18.73
C LYS A 113 6.55 8.21 -18.24
N ARG A 114 6.73 8.46 -16.94
CA ARG A 114 6.76 9.84 -16.40
C ARG A 114 8.06 10.57 -16.74
N ALA A 115 9.19 9.88 -16.76
CA ALA A 115 10.47 10.41 -17.18
C ALA A 115 10.50 10.78 -18.67
N SER A 116 9.76 10.05 -19.50
CA SER A 116 9.62 10.37 -20.93
C SER A 116 8.61 11.51 -21.19
N LEU A 117 7.62 11.69 -20.32
CA LEU A 117 6.63 12.77 -20.41
C LEU A 117 7.11 14.09 -19.76
N ASN A 118 8.09 14.05 -18.85
CA ASN A 118 8.62 15.20 -18.13
C ASN A 118 10.06 15.53 -18.54
N ASP A 119 10.53 16.74 -18.22
CA ASP A 119 11.86 17.23 -18.59
C ASP A 119 12.98 16.55 -17.76
N ARG A 120 14.23 16.63 -18.22
CA ARG A 120 15.43 16.07 -17.57
C ARG A 120 15.58 16.43 -16.09
N GLN A 121 15.02 17.56 -15.67
CA GLN A 121 15.00 18.00 -14.28
C GLN A 121 14.17 17.07 -13.38
N TYR A 122 13.07 16.49 -13.87
CA TYR A 122 12.24 15.52 -13.15
C TYR A 122 13.05 14.27 -12.79
N VAL A 123 13.76 13.72 -13.78
CA VAL A 123 14.62 12.54 -13.59
C VAL A 123 15.72 12.84 -12.59
N ARG A 124 16.32 14.03 -12.65
CA ARG A 124 17.40 14.42 -11.74
C ARG A 124 16.92 14.56 -10.29
N THR A 125 15.76 15.16 -10.07
CA THR A 125 15.19 15.34 -8.73
C THR A 125 14.77 14.02 -8.11
N ASN A 126 14.20 13.10 -8.90
CA ASN A 126 13.65 11.84 -8.39
C ASN A 126 14.62 10.65 -8.47
N ARG A 127 15.87 10.87 -8.91
CA ARG A 127 16.84 9.82 -9.16
C ARG A 127 17.12 8.96 -7.92
N GLU A 128 17.38 9.60 -6.79
CA GLU A 128 17.78 8.91 -5.54
C GLU A 128 16.66 7.99 -5.03
N CYS A 129 15.42 8.45 -5.14
CA CYS A 129 14.21 7.70 -4.83
C CYS A 129 14.06 6.45 -5.70
N LEU A 130 14.18 6.61 -7.03
CA LEU A 130 14.02 5.52 -7.99
C LEU A 130 15.15 4.48 -7.84
N GLU A 131 16.40 4.92 -7.64
CA GLU A 131 17.53 4.04 -7.38
C GLU A 131 17.36 3.27 -6.06
N GLY A 132 16.85 3.92 -5.00
CA GLY A 132 16.55 3.28 -3.73
C GLY A 132 15.49 2.19 -3.85
N ALA A 133 14.34 2.51 -4.44
CA ALA A 133 13.28 1.53 -4.68
C ALA A 133 13.74 0.37 -5.56
N THR A 134 14.53 0.64 -6.60
CA THR A 134 15.07 -0.42 -7.47
C THR A 134 15.98 -1.37 -6.68
N LYS A 135 16.83 -0.85 -5.79
CA LYS A 135 17.67 -1.68 -4.92
C LYS A 135 16.85 -2.53 -3.96
N ASP A 136 15.82 -1.95 -3.33
CA ASP A 136 14.95 -2.68 -2.40
C ASP A 136 14.19 -3.80 -3.11
N ILE A 137 13.73 -3.55 -4.34
CA ILE A 137 13.13 -4.54 -5.23
C ILE A 137 14.14 -5.64 -5.53
N MET A 138 15.33 -5.31 -6.03
CA MET A 138 16.36 -6.31 -6.35
C MET A 138 16.79 -7.13 -5.12
N ALA A 139 16.91 -6.50 -3.95
CA ALA A 139 17.25 -7.18 -2.70
C ALA A 139 16.16 -8.19 -2.30
N ALA A 140 14.89 -7.82 -2.48
CA ALA A 140 13.77 -8.72 -2.21
C ALA A 140 13.62 -9.84 -3.25
N GLN A 141 14.13 -9.70 -4.49
CA GLN A 141 14.16 -10.80 -5.48
C GLN A 141 15.23 -11.86 -5.15
N ALA A 142 16.26 -11.48 -4.40
CA ALA A 142 17.40 -12.34 -4.06
C ALA A 142 17.16 -13.22 -2.82
N THR A 143 15.99 -13.10 -2.17
CA THR A 143 15.62 -13.80 -0.94
C THR A 143 14.53 -14.84 -1.22
#